data_AF-A0A1D9G7N6-F1
#
_entry.id   AF-A0A1D9G7N6-F1
#
_cell.length_a   1.000
_cell.length_b   1.000
_cell.length_c   1.000
_cell.angle_alpha   90.00
_cell.angle_beta   90.00
_cell.angle_gamma   90.00
#
_symmetry.space_group_name_H-M   'P 1'
#
loop_
_entity.id
_entity.type
_entity.pdbx_description
1 polymer ?
#
loop_
_entity_poly.entity_id
_entity_poly.type
_entity_poly.pdbx_seq_one_letter_code
_entity_poly.pdbx_strand_id
1 'polypeptide(L)' 'MLAVGDAQFQKKCLGKMEDVGKEGRTVLFVSHNISAIKTLCHTGIYLDKAKIGYLGDVSTSVIKYLTSGETQ' A
#
# COMPACT_ATOMS: atom_id res chain seq x y z
N MET A 1 -19.35 -14.86 2.20
CA MET A 1 -18.70 -14.63 0.90
C MET A 1 -19.41 -13.45 0.25
N LEU A 2 -18.87 -12.24 0.40
CA LEU A 2 -19.47 -11.03 -0.20
C LEU A 2 -18.68 -10.69 -1.45
N ALA A 3 -19.15 -11.22 -2.57
CA ALA A 3 -18.88 -10.65 -3.87
C ALA A 3 -19.72 -9.36 -3.96
N VAL A 4 -19.08 -8.21 -3.82
CA VAL A 4 -19.71 -6.94 -4.19
C VAL A 4 -18.68 -6.13 -4.95
N GLY A 5 -19.07 -5.68 -6.14
CA GLY A 5 -18.19 -5.07 -7.14
C GLY A 5 -17.54 -3.79 -6.64
N ASP A 6 -16.24 -3.88 -6.35
CA ASP A 6 -15.54 -2.84 -5.62
C ASP A 6 -14.68 -1.94 -6.52
N ALA A 7 -14.59 -2.14 -7.84
CA ALA A 7 -13.67 -1.32 -8.64
C ALA A 7 -14.02 0.18 -8.64
N GLN A 8 -15.31 0.52 -8.73
CA GLN A 8 -15.78 1.91 -8.60
C GLN A 8 -15.78 2.41 -7.15
N PHE A 9 -16.02 1.51 -6.19
CA PHE A 9 -16.06 1.85 -4.76
C PHE A 9 -14.66 2.06 -4.20
N GLN A 10 -13.71 1.16 -4.50
CA GLN A 10 -12.26 1.39 -4.41
C GLN A 10 -11.91 2.72 -5.04
N LYS A 11 -12.19 2.98 -6.32
CA LYS A 11 -11.79 4.25 -6.95
C LYS A 11 -12.29 5.49 -6.20
N LYS A 12 -13.51 5.44 -5.66
CA LYS A 12 -14.11 6.51 -4.85
C LYS A 12 -13.48 6.60 -3.45
N CYS A 13 -13.22 5.47 -2.80
CA CYS A 13 -12.52 5.39 -1.51
C CYS A 13 -11.06 5.85 -1.63
N LEU A 14 -10.40 5.56 -2.75
CA LEU A 14 -9.02 5.91 -3.05
C LEU A 14 -8.86 7.40 -3.31
N GLY A 15 -9.73 8.00 -4.13
CA GLY A 15 -9.74 9.46 -4.29
C GLY A 15 -10.02 10.18 -2.96
N LYS A 16 -10.89 9.62 -2.12
CA LYS A 16 -11.17 10.16 -0.79
C LYS A 16 -10.02 9.94 0.20
N MET A 17 -9.26 8.85 0.08
CA MET A 17 -8.03 8.63 0.87
C MET A 17 -6.96 9.66 0.53
N GLU A 18 -6.83 10.04 -0.74
CA GLU A 18 -5.88 11.07 -1.18
C GLU A 18 -6.24 12.46 -0.64
N ASP A 19 -7.54 12.80 -0.62
CA ASP A 19 -8.03 14.04 0.01
C ASP A 19 -7.92 14.01 1.54
N VAL A 20 -8.24 12.89 2.19
CA VAL A 20 -8.16 12.72 3.65
C VAL A 20 -6.70 12.75 4.14
N GLY A 21 -5.75 12.25 3.33
CA GLY A 21 -4.33 12.38 3.61
C GLY A 21 -3.84 13.83 3.64
N LYS A 22 -4.47 14.74 2.87
CA LYS A 22 -4.15 16.19 2.86
C LYS A 22 -4.72 16.93 4.07
N GLU A 23 -5.80 16.43 4.69
CA GLU A 23 -6.36 16.97 5.94
C GLU A 23 -5.55 16.61 7.20
N GLY A 24 -4.37 16.00 7.06
CA GLY A 24 -3.48 15.67 8.19
C GLY A 24 -3.87 14.40 8.94
N ARG A 25 -4.72 13.54 8.35
CA ARG A 25 -5.08 12.23 8.92
C ARG A 25 -4.17 11.14 8.34
N THR A 26 -3.65 10.27 9.21
CA THR A 26 -2.86 9.11 8.78
C THR A 26 -3.78 8.00 8.27
N VAL A 27 -3.56 7.56 7.04
CA VAL A 27 -4.27 6.44 6.41
C VAL A 27 -3.32 5.27 6.25
N LEU A 28 -3.69 4.10 6.80
CA LEU A 28 -2.95 2.86 6.58
C LEU A 28 -3.67 2.03 5.51
N PHE A 29 -2.98 1.79 4.39
CA PHE A 29 -3.46 0.97 3.30
C PHE A 29 -2.65 -0.34 3.24
N VAL A 30 -3.34 -1.48 3.28
CA VAL A 30 -2.73 -2.82 3.23
C VAL A 30 -3.35 -3.61 2.08
N SER A 31 -2.51 -4.13 1.19
CA SER A 31 -2.93 -4.90 0.02
C SER A 31 -1.82 -5.86 -0.41
N HIS A 32 -2.16 -6.82 -1.26
CA HIS A 32 -1.19 -7.63 -2.01
C HIS A 32 -1.02 -7.16 -3.46
N ASN A 33 -1.82 -6.19 -3.90
CA ASN A 33 -1.73 -5.62 -5.24
C ASN A 33 -0.68 -4.50 -5.26
N ILE A 34 0.51 -4.82 -5.78
CA ILE A 34 1.64 -3.90 -5.86
C ILE A 34 1.32 -2.67 -6.72
N SER A 35 0.59 -2.82 -7.83
CA SER A 35 0.22 -1.71 -8.70
C SER A 35 -0.70 -0.71 -7.99
N ALA A 36 -1.64 -1.22 -7.20
CA ALA A 36 -2.48 -0.37 -6.35
C ALA A 36 -1.65 0.35 -5.28
N ILE A 37 -0.78 -0.37 -4.57
CA ILE A 37 0.11 0.21 -3.54
C ILE A 37 0.95 1.35 -4.11
N LYS A 38 1.59 1.15 -5.27
CA LYS A 38 2.42 2.19 -5.92
C LYS A 38 1.62 3.41 -6.37
N THR A 39 0.35 3.22 -6.73
CA THR A 39 -0.50 4.32 -7.22
C THR A 39 -1.07 5.16 -6.08
N LEU A 40 -1.25 4.54 -4.91
CA LEU A 40 -2.07 5.10 -3.82
C LEU A 40 -1.27 5.52 -2.58
N CYS A 41 -0.09 4.95 -2.40
CA CYS A 41 0.79 5.27 -1.28
C CYS A 41 2.00 6.03 -1.79
N HIS A 42 2.37 7.13 -1.12
CA HIS A 42 3.65 7.81 -1.36
C HIS A 42 4.77 7.25 -0.48
N THR A 43 4.42 6.83 0.75
CA THR A 43 5.34 6.26 1.73
C THR A 43 4.93 4.82 2.03
N GLY A 44 5.91 3.92 2.15
CA GLY A 44 5.72 2.51 2.49
C GLY A 44 6.59 2.08 3.66
N ILE A 45 6.15 1.03 4.34
CA ILE A 45 6.93 0.28 5.33
C ILE A 45 7.08 -1.14 4.81
N TYR A 46 8.33 -1.58 4.67
CA TYR A 46 8.66 -2.97 4.44
C TYR A 46 8.98 -3.64 5.78
N LEU A 47 8.32 -4.77 6.03
CA LEU A 47 8.55 -5.60 7.20
C LEU A 47 9.24 -6.90 6.78
N ASP A 48 10.35 -7.23 7.43
CA ASP A 48 11.03 -8.51 7.34
C ASP A 48 10.99 -9.19 8.70
N LYS A 49 10.39 -10.39 8.80
CA LYS A 49 10.32 -11.18 10.04
C LYS A 49 9.91 -10.36 11.27
N ALA A 50 8.82 -9.61 11.14
CA ALA A 50 8.29 -8.69 12.18
C ALA A 50 9.23 -7.53 12.59
N LYS A 51 10.26 -7.23 11.81
CA LYS A 51 11.12 -6.05 11.95
C LYS A 51 10.93 -5.10 10.78
N ILE A 52 11.11 -3.81 11.02
CA ILE A 52 11.11 -2.80 9.94
C ILE A 52 12.40 -2.96 9.15
N GLY A 53 12.29 -3.52 7.95
CA GLY A 53 13.40 -3.64 7.01
C GLY A 53 13.63 -2.37 6.21
N TYR A 54 12.59 -1.55 6.03
CA TYR A 54 12.67 -0.23 5.41
C TYR A 54 11.40 0.61 5.66
N LEU A 55 11.57 1.92 5.77
CA LEU A 55 10.51 2.92 5.84
C LEU A 55 10.94 4.09 4.94
N GLY A 56 10.09 4.48 4.00
CA GLY A 56 10.42 5.54 3.05
C GLY A 56 9.55 5.47 1.81
N ASP A 57 10.14 5.69 0.64
CA ASP A 57 9.40 5.68 -0.62
C ASP A 57 8.71 4.33 -0.87
N VAL A 58 7.47 4.39 -1.37
CA VAL A 58 6.69 3.18 -1.68
C VAL A 58 7.42 2.28 -2.69
N SER A 59 8.12 2.86 -3.66
CA SER A 59 8.78 2.12 -4.74
C SER A 59 9.94 1.30 -4.18
N THR A 60 10.77 1.91 -3.32
CA THR A 60 11.87 1.21 -2.65
C THR A 60 11.35 0.15 -1.68
N SER A 61 10.26 0.43 -0.97
CA SER A 61 9.60 -0.54 -0.07
C SER A 61 9.14 -1.79 -0.83
N VAL A 62 8.50 -1.59 -1.99
CA VAL A 62 8.04 -2.68 -2.87
C VAL A 62 9.22 -3.46 -3.45
N ILE A 63 10.28 -2.79 -3.89
CA ILE A 63 11.48 -3.47 -4.42
C ILE A 63 12.06 -4.41 -3.35
N LYS A 64 12.23 -3.92 -2.12
CA LYS A 64 12.71 -4.74 -0.99
C LYS A 64 11.78 -5.91 -0.70
N TYR A 65 10.46 -5.68 -0.72
CA TYR A 65 9.48 -6.75 -0.54
C TYR A 65 9.61 -7.86 -1.60
N LEU A 66 9.78 -7.49 -2.87
CA LEU A 66 9.93 -8.45 -3.97
C LEU A 66 11.26 -9.21 -3.90
N THR A 67 12.37 -8.52 -3.66
CA THR A 67 13.70 -9.15 -3.57
C THR A 67 13.80 -10.13 -2.40
N SER A 68 13.12 -9.85 -1.28
CA SER A 68 13.09 -10.76 -0.13
C SER A 68 12.14 -11.96 -0.32
N GLY A 69 11.26 -11.94 -1.33
CA GLY A 69 10.38 -13.05 -1.70
C GLY A 69 11.03 -14.09 -2.61
N GLU A 70 12.15 -13.79 -3.25
CA GLU A 70 12.89 -14.70 -4.17
C GLU A 70 13.83 -15.68 -3.44
N THR A 71 13.59 -15.95 -2.15
CA THR A 71 14.20 -17.10 -1.47
C THR A 71 13.14 -18.18 -1.22
N GLN A 72 12.73 -18.85 -2.30
CA GLN A 72 12.17 -20.20 -2.29
C GLN A 72 12.73 -20.98 -3.48
#